data_AF-A0AAN9M2Q0-F1
#
_entry.id   AF-A0AAN9M2Q0-F1
#
_cell.length_a   1.000
_cell.length_b   1.000
_cell.length_c   1.000
_cell.angle_alpha   90.00
_cell.angle_beta   90.00
_cell.angle_gamma   90.00
#
_symmetry.space_group_name_H-M   'P 1'
#
loop_
_entity.id
_entity.type
_entity.pdbx_description
1 polymer ?
#
loop_
_entity_poly.entity_id
_entity_poly.type
_entity_poly.pdbx_seq_one_letter_code
_entity_poly.pdbx_strand_id
1 'polypeptide(L)'
;MEEALAELERVQTQLLQRISKLQHSHLPSSPSQNDTVDDAGTDTVARLSSILRTNGVPEFSFKRVPSDYYDWPLEARRDALSAASIHHLCKSIVLVNTQAPANVVDCTNRNNSKYYVVVVQYTARFNADAVKNFLYSLNNGSIAKKKFNMRLAPEETSMELTGYGHNAVTCIGMKTDIPVILDEAIVKLTPDFFWLGGGEVDLKLGIRTSQLIKFINPFIVQCSNN
;
A
#
# COMPACT_ATOMS: atom_id res chain seq x y z
N MET A 1 27.57 -36.69 -24.54
CA MET A 1 26.31 -36.38 -23.82
C MET A 1 26.56 -36.34 -22.33
N GLU A 2 27.22 -37.36 -21.78
CA GLU A 2 27.60 -37.46 -20.36
C GLU A 2 28.57 -36.36 -19.89
N GLU A 3 29.55 -35.99 -20.74
CA GLU A 3 30.53 -34.93 -20.43
C GLU A 3 29.91 -33.52 -20.39
N ALA A 4 28.92 -33.26 -21.24
CA ALA A 4 28.18 -31.99 -21.23
C ALA A 4 27.24 -31.87 -20.02
N LEU A 5 26.72 -33.01 -19.53
CA LEU A 5 25.91 -33.06 -18.31
C LEU A 5 26.77 -32.81 -17.07
N ALA A 6 27.95 -33.44 -16.99
CA ALA A 6 28.90 -33.23 -15.91
C ALA A 6 29.39 -31.77 -15.83
N GLU A 7 29.63 -31.14 -16.98
CA GLU A 7 30.02 -29.73 -17.01
C GLU A 7 28.86 -28.80 -16.59
N LEU A 8 27.62 -29.13 -16.96
CA LEU A 8 26.44 -28.37 -16.53
C LEU A 8 26.23 -28.46 -15.01
N GLU A 9 26.37 -29.65 -14.42
CA GLU A 9 26.30 -29.86 -12.96
C GLU A 9 27.40 -29.11 -12.21
N ARG A 10 28.61 -29.07 -12.79
CA ARG A 10 29.74 -28.31 -12.23
C ARG A 10 29.43 -26.81 -12.21
N VAL A 11 28.91 -26.26 -13.30
CA VAL A 11 28.55 -24.84 -13.41
C VAL A 11 27.39 -24.48 -12.47
N GLN A 12 26.37 -25.33 -12.38
CA GLN A 12 25.24 -25.14 -11.47
C GLN A 12 25.69 -25.10 -10.01
N THR A 13 26.59 -26.02 -9.62
CA THR A 13 27.14 -26.06 -8.27
C THR A 13 27.96 -24.81 -7.95
N GLN A 14 28.76 -24.30 -8.90
CA GLN A 14 29.51 -23.06 -8.72
C GLN A 14 28.60 -21.83 -8.58
N LEU A 15 27.50 -21.76 -9.33
CA LEU A 15 26.52 -20.68 -9.22
C LEU A 15 25.85 -20.69 -7.85
N LEU A 16 25.40 -21.85 -7.36
CA LEU A 16 24.79 -21.99 -6.03
C LEU A 16 25.75 -21.56 -4.91
N GLN A 17 27.03 -21.92 -5.00
CA GLN A 17 28.04 -21.50 -4.03
C GLN A 17 28.28 -19.97 -4.05
N ARG A 18 28.27 -19.35 -5.23
CA ARG A 18 28.39 -17.88 -5.35
C ARG A 18 27.18 -17.17 -4.76
N ILE A 19 25.97 -17.66 -5.01
CA ILE A 19 24.73 -17.11 -4.45
C ILE A 19 24.75 -17.24 -2.91
N SER A 20 25.14 -18.40 -2.38
CA SER A 20 25.24 -18.61 -0.93
C SER A 20 26.26 -17.65 -0.27
N LYS A 21 27.39 -17.39 -0.92
CA LYS A 21 28.38 -16.41 -0.43
C LYS A 21 27.84 -14.99 -0.44
N LEU A 22 27.14 -14.59 -1.50
CA LEU A 22 26.51 -13.28 -1.62
C LEU A 22 25.43 -13.06 -0.56
N GLN A 23 24.63 -14.10 -0.26
CA GLN A 23 23.63 -14.07 0.81
C GLN A 23 24.28 -13.87 2.20
N HIS A 24 25.43 -14.50 2.45
CA HIS A 24 26.15 -14.33 3.71
C HIS A 24 26.81 -12.95 3.86
N SER A 25 27.28 -12.34 2.77
CA SER A 25 27.83 -10.99 2.80
C SER A 25 26.79 -9.88 2.95
N HIS A 26 25.50 -10.17 2.73
CA HIS A 26 24.41 -9.19 2.82
C HIS A 26 23.53 -9.35 4.07
N LEU A 27 23.92 -10.20 5.03
CA LEU A 27 23.28 -10.21 6.35
C LEU A 27 23.82 -9.04 7.18
N PRO A 28 22.96 -8.12 7.67
CA PRO A 28 23.39 -7.06 8.57
C PRO A 28 23.89 -7.69 9.89
N SER A 29 25.11 -7.34 10.26
CA SER A 29 25.70 -7.63 11.57
C SER A 29 24.87 -6.95 12.66
N SER A 30 24.33 -7.73 13.61
CA SER A 30 23.62 -7.25 14.79
C SER A 30 24.50 -6.30 15.62
N PRO A 31 24.01 -5.12 16.06
CA PRO A 31 24.71 -4.33 17.08
C PRO A 31 24.39 -4.84 18.48
N SER A 32 25.46 -4.92 19.28
CA SER A 32 25.49 -5.25 20.71
C SER A 32 24.71 -4.24 21.56
N GLN A 33 24.11 -4.72 22.65
CA GLN A 33 23.38 -3.95 23.66
C GLN A 33 24.32 -3.06 24.51
N ASN A 34 24.00 -1.76 24.64
CA ASN A 34 23.64 -1.10 25.91
C ASN A 34 23.51 0.43 25.77
N ASP A 35 22.59 0.96 26.59
CA ASP A 35 22.40 2.35 27.05
C ASP A 35 21.54 3.35 26.23
N THR A 36 20.25 3.32 26.62
CA THR A 36 19.35 4.44 26.95
C THR A 36 19.09 5.60 25.98
N VAL A 37 17.83 5.57 25.49
CA VAL A 37 16.88 6.68 25.24
C VAL A 37 17.33 7.78 24.27
N ASP A 38 17.03 7.57 22.99
CA ASP A 38 16.44 8.59 22.12
C ASP A 38 15.70 7.91 20.95
N ASP A 39 14.61 8.54 20.52
CA ASP A 39 13.65 8.16 19.48
C ASP A 39 14.32 7.80 18.13
N ALA A 40 14.73 6.53 17.97
CA ALA A 40 15.41 6.03 16.77
C ALA A 40 14.42 5.36 15.82
N GLY A 41 14.19 6.04 14.68
CA GLY A 41 13.34 5.61 13.58
C GLY A 41 13.48 4.12 13.27
N THR A 42 12.39 3.38 13.49
CA THR A 42 12.30 2.00 13.05
C THR A 42 12.34 2.00 11.53
N ASP A 43 13.25 1.24 10.91
CA ASP A 43 13.26 1.03 9.45
C ASP A 43 11.85 0.70 8.97
N THR A 44 11.25 1.59 8.15
CA THR A 44 9.86 1.46 7.70
C THR A 44 9.64 0.12 7.01
N VAL A 45 10.64 -0.36 6.26
CA VAL A 45 10.58 -1.67 5.59
C VAL A 45 10.47 -2.79 6.63
N ALA A 46 11.31 -2.80 7.65
CA ALA A 46 11.26 -3.79 8.73
C ALA A 46 9.91 -3.75 9.48
N ARG A 47 9.44 -2.54 9.85
CA ARG A 47 8.17 -2.36 10.56
C ARG A 47 6.98 -2.88 9.74
N LEU A 48 6.86 -2.45 8.48
CA LEU A 48 5.75 -2.87 7.62
C LEU A 48 5.84 -4.35 7.24
N SER A 49 7.05 -4.87 7.02
CA SER A 49 7.27 -6.30 6.79
C SER A 49 6.79 -7.15 7.98
N SER A 50 7.09 -6.71 9.20
CA SER A 50 6.63 -7.39 10.42
C SER A 50 5.10 -7.41 10.52
N ILE A 51 4.45 -6.26 10.26
CA ILE A 51 3.00 -6.14 10.24
C ILE A 51 2.38 -7.09 9.20
N LEU A 52 2.87 -7.08 7.97
CA LEU A 52 2.34 -7.91 6.88
C LEU A 52 2.51 -9.40 7.19
N ARG A 53 3.71 -9.83 7.61
CA ARG A 53 3.97 -11.25 7.92
C ARG A 53 3.14 -11.75 9.10
N THR A 54 3.05 -10.96 10.18
CA THR A 54 2.27 -11.33 11.38
C THR A 54 0.77 -11.45 11.08
N ASN A 55 0.28 -10.73 10.07
CA ASN A 55 -1.11 -10.78 9.64
C ASN A 55 -1.36 -11.69 8.42
N GLY A 56 -0.45 -12.63 8.15
CA GLY A 56 -0.68 -13.66 7.13
C GLY A 56 -0.57 -13.16 5.69
N VAL A 57 0.18 -12.09 5.44
CA VAL A 57 0.55 -11.60 4.10
C VAL A 57 2.02 -11.93 3.82
N PRO A 58 2.33 -13.14 3.31
CA PRO A 58 3.71 -13.56 3.07
C PRO A 58 4.28 -13.05 1.74
N GLU A 59 3.45 -12.67 0.77
CA GLU A 59 3.87 -12.30 -0.58
C GLU A 59 3.70 -10.79 -0.82
N PHE A 60 4.76 -10.07 -0.51
CA PHE A 60 4.89 -8.63 -0.78
C PHE A 60 6.32 -8.30 -1.20
N SER A 61 6.50 -7.12 -1.78
CA SER A 61 7.79 -6.60 -2.18
C SER A 61 7.92 -5.13 -1.79
N PHE A 62 9.13 -4.72 -1.43
CA PHE A 62 9.47 -3.31 -1.26
C PHE A 62 10.48 -2.91 -2.33
N LYS A 63 10.30 -1.73 -2.92
CA LYS A 63 11.24 -1.18 -3.88
C LYS A 63 11.42 0.31 -3.64
N ARG A 64 12.68 0.74 -3.52
CA ARG A 64 13.03 2.17 -3.54
C ARG A 64 13.10 2.67 -4.99
N VAL A 65 12.63 3.88 -5.21
CA VAL A 65 12.64 4.57 -6.51
C VAL A 65 13.43 5.88 -6.40
N PRO A 66 13.95 6.41 -7.51
CA PRO A 66 14.66 7.69 -7.49
C PRO A 66 13.81 8.87 -7.01
N SER A 67 14.45 9.96 -6.58
CA SER A 67 13.77 11.14 -6.04
C SER A 67 12.88 11.85 -7.07
N ASP A 68 13.24 11.78 -8.35
CA ASP A 68 12.51 12.34 -9.49
C ASP A 68 11.42 11.39 -10.04
N TYR A 69 11.17 10.26 -9.38
CA TYR A 69 10.18 9.26 -9.81
C TYR A 69 8.80 9.83 -10.11
N TYR A 70 8.37 10.86 -9.36
CA TYR A 70 7.08 11.50 -9.54
C TYR A 70 7.01 12.49 -10.71
N ASP A 71 8.14 12.81 -11.34
CA ASP A 71 8.23 13.64 -12.54
C ASP A 71 8.14 12.79 -13.82
N TRP A 72 8.28 11.47 -13.69
CA TRP A 72 8.30 10.55 -14.82
C TRP A 72 6.90 10.23 -15.36
N PRO A 73 6.77 9.86 -16.65
CA PRO A 73 5.54 9.26 -17.18
C PRO A 73 5.24 7.90 -16.52
N LEU A 74 3.97 7.48 -16.57
CA LEU A 74 3.53 6.25 -15.88
C LEU A 74 4.21 4.99 -16.42
N GLU A 75 4.57 4.95 -17.70
CA GLU A 75 5.28 3.84 -18.34
C GLU A 75 6.67 3.66 -17.73
N ALA A 76 7.41 4.76 -17.54
CA ALA A 76 8.73 4.72 -16.89
C ALA A 76 8.61 4.29 -15.42
N ARG A 77 7.57 4.76 -14.71
CA ARG A 77 7.28 4.31 -13.33
C ARG A 77 6.95 2.81 -13.26
N ARG A 78 6.17 2.31 -14.23
CA ARG A 78 5.85 0.88 -14.38
C ARG A 78 7.14 0.09 -14.54
N ASP A 79 8.01 0.50 -15.44
CA ASP A 79 9.27 -0.19 -15.74
C ASP A 79 10.20 -0.18 -14.51
N ALA A 80 10.30 0.97 -13.84
CA ALA A 80 11.05 1.12 -12.60
C ALA A 80 10.55 0.22 -11.48
N LEU A 81 9.26 -0.14 -11.44
CA LEU A 81 8.69 -1.09 -10.49
C LEU A 81 8.58 -2.51 -11.01
N SER A 82 8.90 -2.74 -12.29
CA SER A 82 8.64 -4.01 -12.99
C SER A 82 7.17 -4.43 -12.86
N ALA A 83 6.26 -3.45 -12.88
CA ALA A 83 4.83 -3.69 -12.81
C ALA A 83 4.31 -4.21 -14.16
N ALA A 84 3.29 -5.08 -14.14
CA ALA A 84 2.79 -5.70 -15.37
C ALA A 84 2.15 -4.70 -16.36
N SER A 85 1.54 -3.63 -15.84
CA SER A 85 1.04 -2.51 -16.63
C SER A 85 0.94 -1.24 -15.79
N ILE A 86 0.71 -0.09 -16.43
CA ILE A 86 0.46 1.18 -15.73
C ILE A 86 -0.77 1.13 -14.81
N HIS A 87 -1.72 0.24 -15.09
CA HIS A 87 -2.90 -0.01 -14.26
C HIS A 87 -2.57 -0.72 -12.93
N HIS A 88 -1.38 -1.32 -12.82
CA HIS A 88 -0.91 -1.93 -11.57
C HIS A 88 -0.23 -0.91 -10.66
N LEU A 89 -0.11 0.35 -11.10
CA LEU A 89 0.35 1.45 -10.26
C LEU A 89 -0.87 2.10 -9.61
N CYS A 90 -0.92 2.08 -8.28
CA CYS A 90 -2.01 2.62 -7.48
C CYS A 90 -1.52 3.69 -6.50
N LYS A 91 -2.46 4.52 -6.06
CA LYS A 91 -2.26 5.51 -5.00
C LYS A 91 -3.33 5.34 -3.94
N SER A 92 -2.97 5.62 -2.70
CA SER A 92 -3.91 5.77 -1.60
C SER A 92 -4.06 7.24 -1.23
N ILE A 93 -5.30 7.68 -1.07
CA ILE A 93 -5.66 9.04 -0.68
C ILE A 93 -6.56 9.01 0.54
N VAL A 94 -6.39 9.96 1.47
CA VAL A 94 -7.28 10.11 2.62
C VAL A 94 -8.41 11.06 2.25
N LEU A 95 -9.64 10.64 2.51
CA LEU A 95 -10.84 11.45 2.39
C LEU A 95 -11.36 11.84 3.78
N VAL A 96 -11.96 13.03 3.85
CA VAL A 96 -12.69 13.54 5.01
C VAL A 96 -14.16 13.77 4.64
N ASN A 97 -15.07 13.32 5.49
CA ASN A 97 -16.48 13.67 5.41
C ASN A 97 -16.72 15.02 6.10
N THR A 98 -16.72 16.08 5.29
CA THR A 98 -16.90 17.47 5.78
C THR A 98 -18.31 17.77 6.29
N GLN A 99 -19.30 16.93 5.97
CA GLN A 99 -20.70 17.10 6.39
C GLN A 99 -21.16 16.04 7.40
N ALA A 100 -20.20 15.28 7.97
CA ALA A 100 -20.49 14.28 8.99
C ALA A 100 -21.26 14.91 10.18
N PRO A 101 -22.20 14.19 10.80
CA PRO A 101 -22.82 14.59 12.06
C PRO A 101 -21.76 14.90 13.15
N ALA A 102 -22.08 15.79 14.09
CA ALA A 102 -21.11 16.25 15.10
C ALA A 102 -20.57 15.13 16.01
N ASN A 103 -21.33 14.04 16.19
CA ASN A 103 -20.91 12.86 16.94
C ASN A 103 -20.00 11.90 16.14
N VAL A 104 -19.77 12.16 14.85
CA VAL A 104 -18.89 11.39 13.98
C VAL A 104 -17.57 12.13 13.87
N VAL A 105 -16.66 11.83 14.79
CA VAL A 105 -15.37 12.52 14.94
C VAL A 105 -14.17 11.64 14.57
N ASP A 106 -14.35 10.33 14.53
CA ASP A 106 -13.28 9.35 14.39
C ASP A 106 -13.58 8.29 13.30
N CYS A 107 -12.82 7.21 13.32
CA CYS A 107 -12.86 6.11 12.35
C CYS A 107 -13.45 4.80 12.92
N THR A 108 -14.08 4.84 14.09
CA THR A 108 -14.50 3.63 14.82
C THR A 108 -15.65 2.88 14.14
N ASN A 109 -16.60 3.61 13.55
CA ASN A 109 -17.69 3.02 12.78
C ASN A 109 -17.34 3.00 11.30
N ARG A 110 -16.88 1.85 10.78
CA ARG A 110 -16.50 1.69 9.37
C ARG A 110 -17.60 2.06 8.39
N ASN A 111 -18.88 2.01 8.77
CA ASN A 111 -19.98 2.37 7.88
C ASN A 111 -20.27 3.89 7.87
N ASN A 112 -19.81 4.62 8.89
CA ASN A 112 -20.04 6.05 9.03
C ASN A 112 -18.87 6.73 9.77
N SER A 113 -17.66 6.58 9.23
CA SER A 113 -16.45 7.21 9.74
C SER A 113 -16.27 8.64 9.24
N LYS A 114 -15.53 9.45 10.00
CA LYS A 114 -15.13 10.80 9.59
C LYS A 114 -14.13 10.77 8.43
N TYR A 115 -13.25 9.77 8.40
CA TYR A 115 -12.21 9.62 7.39
C TYR A 115 -12.25 8.23 6.75
N TYR A 116 -11.80 8.16 5.49
CA TYR A 116 -11.63 6.91 4.74
C TYR A 116 -10.35 6.98 3.92
N VAL A 117 -9.63 5.88 3.79
CA VAL A 117 -8.57 5.74 2.77
C VAL A 117 -9.18 5.16 1.51
N VAL A 118 -8.91 5.74 0.36
CA VAL A 118 -9.31 5.20 -0.94
C VAL A 118 -8.07 4.81 -1.73
N VAL A 119 -8.03 3.56 -2.20
CA VAL A 119 -6.96 3.04 -3.06
C VAL A 119 -7.50 2.92 -4.49
N VAL A 120 -6.88 3.65 -5.43
CA VAL A 120 -7.26 3.73 -6.85
C VAL A 120 -6.03 3.64 -7.75
N GLN A 121 -6.21 3.24 -9.00
CA GLN A 121 -5.13 3.23 -10.00
C GLN A 121 -4.69 4.66 -10.35
N TYR A 122 -3.42 4.87 -10.68
CA TYR A 122 -2.92 6.18 -11.14
C TYR A 122 -3.56 6.62 -12.46
N THR A 123 -3.94 5.68 -13.31
CA THR A 123 -4.61 5.94 -14.59
C THR A 123 -6.05 6.42 -14.44
N ALA A 124 -6.67 6.14 -13.30
CA ALA A 124 -8.10 6.34 -13.13
C ALA A 124 -8.41 7.68 -12.46
N ARG A 125 -9.55 8.27 -12.82
CA ARG A 125 -10.06 9.46 -12.14
C ARG A 125 -10.96 9.03 -10.99
N PHE A 126 -10.56 9.42 -9.77
CA PHE A 126 -11.36 9.17 -8.56
C PHE A 126 -12.73 9.84 -8.64
N ASN A 127 -13.78 9.11 -8.26
CA ASN A 127 -15.17 9.51 -8.25
C ASN A 127 -15.71 9.58 -6.81
N ALA A 128 -15.72 10.79 -6.24
CA ALA A 128 -16.21 11.03 -4.88
C ALA A 128 -17.72 10.75 -4.71
N ASP A 129 -18.51 10.95 -5.77
CA ASP A 129 -19.95 10.68 -5.72
C ASP A 129 -20.25 9.18 -5.63
N ALA A 130 -19.43 8.33 -6.26
CA ALA A 130 -19.55 6.88 -6.13
C ALA A 130 -19.35 6.43 -4.67
N VAL A 131 -18.30 6.93 -4.01
CA VAL A 131 -18.05 6.67 -2.58
C VAL A 131 -19.20 7.18 -1.71
N LYS A 132 -19.65 8.41 -1.96
CA LYS A 132 -20.81 8.99 -1.25
C LYS A 132 -22.07 8.13 -1.39
N ASN A 133 -22.38 7.66 -2.60
CA ASN A 133 -23.54 6.81 -2.86
C ASN A 133 -23.41 5.45 -2.18
N PHE A 134 -22.22 4.87 -2.20
CA PHE A 134 -21.91 3.63 -1.49
C PHE A 134 -22.15 3.78 0.03
N LEU A 135 -21.55 4.78 0.67
CA LEU A 135 -21.69 5.01 2.11
C LEU A 135 -23.14 5.31 2.52
N TYR A 136 -23.87 6.08 1.71
CA TYR A 136 -25.30 6.31 1.95
C TYR A 136 -26.10 5.00 1.92
N SER A 137 -25.84 4.14 0.93
CA SER A 137 -26.50 2.85 0.78
C SER A 137 -26.14 1.88 1.90
N LEU A 138 -24.87 1.88 2.33
CA LEU A 138 -24.34 1.08 3.44
C LEU A 138 -25.03 1.37 4.79
N ASN A 139 -25.58 2.57 4.95
CA ASN A 139 -26.34 2.97 6.14
C ASN A 139 -27.86 2.77 5.98
N ASN A 140 -28.31 2.04 4.96
CA ASN A 140 -29.71 1.73 4.69
C ASN A 140 -30.62 2.98 4.69
N GLY A 141 -30.10 4.13 4.26
CA GLY A 141 -30.84 5.39 4.24
C GLY A 141 -31.11 6.05 5.60
N SER A 142 -30.63 5.47 6.71
CA SER A 142 -30.80 6.02 8.07
C SER A 142 -30.12 7.38 8.25
N ILE A 143 -29.09 7.66 7.47
CA ILE A 143 -28.36 8.92 7.44
C ILE A 143 -28.68 9.65 6.14
N ALA A 144 -29.13 10.90 6.24
CA ALA A 144 -29.45 11.70 5.06
C ALA A 144 -28.23 11.83 4.12
N LYS A 145 -28.43 11.58 2.82
CA LYS A 145 -27.37 11.56 1.79
C LYS A 145 -26.46 12.81 1.79
N LYS A 146 -27.00 13.98 2.15
CA LYS A 146 -26.25 15.25 2.26
C LYS A 146 -25.17 15.26 3.36
N LYS A 147 -25.25 14.32 4.31
CA LYS A 147 -24.28 14.13 5.39
C LYS A 147 -23.04 13.34 4.97
N PHE A 148 -22.98 12.92 3.71
CA PHE A 148 -21.80 12.32 3.09
C PHE A 148 -21.25 13.30 2.05
N ASN A 149 -20.27 14.11 2.44
CA ASN A 149 -19.54 15.01 1.54
C ASN A 149 -18.04 14.71 1.63
N MET A 150 -17.61 13.73 0.84
CA MET A 150 -16.24 13.24 0.82
C MET A 150 -15.35 14.20 0.03
N ARG A 151 -14.33 14.73 0.70
CA ARG A 151 -13.29 15.60 0.13
C ARG A 151 -11.92 15.03 0.45
N LEU A 152 -10.89 15.40 -0.33
CA LEU A 152 -9.52 15.09 0.06
C LEU A 152 -9.24 15.73 1.43
N ALA A 153 -8.66 14.95 2.33
CA ALA A 153 -8.21 15.47 3.60
C ALA A 153 -7.02 16.43 3.37
N PRO A 154 -6.88 17.49 4.18
CA PRO A 154 -5.65 18.28 4.21
C PRO A 154 -4.44 17.38 4.46
N GLU A 155 -3.28 17.76 3.92
CA GLU A 155 -2.05 16.95 4.03
C GLU A 155 -1.64 16.72 5.48
N GLU A 156 -1.69 17.77 6.31
CA GLU A 156 -1.40 17.68 7.75
C GLU A 156 -2.30 16.65 8.44
N THR A 157 -3.62 16.71 8.20
CA THR A 157 -4.58 15.73 8.73
C THR A 157 -4.31 14.32 8.21
N SER A 158 -3.97 14.18 6.92
CA SER A 158 -3.58 12.88 6.35
C SER A 158 -2.33 12.32 7.05
N MET A 159 -1.31 13.15 7.27
CA MET A 159 -0.07 12.75 7.94
C MET A 159 -0.29 12.43 9.41
N GLU A 160 -1.12 13.19 10.12
CA GLU A 160 -1.48 12.93 11.52
C GLU A 160 -2.18 11.57 11.67
N LEU A 161 -3.18 11.31 10.83
CA LEU A 161 -3.99 10.10 10.90
C LEU A 161 -3.24 8.85 10.41
N THR A 162 -2.50 8.97 9.31
CA THR A 162 -1.83 7.81 8.69
C THR A 162 -0.42 7.59 9.22
N GLY A 163 0.27 8.66 9.65
CA GLY A 163 1.70 8.63 9.94
C GLY A 163 2.59 8.79 8.70
N TYR A 164 2.02 9.04 7.52
CA TYR A 164 2.75 9.14 6.26
C TYR A 164 2.57 10.49 5.59
N GLY A 165 3.68 11.04 5.07
CA GLY A 165 3.66 12.30 4.33
C GLY A 165 3.04 12.17 2.92
N HIS A 166 2.98 13.31 2.22
CA HIS A 166 2.55 13.34 0.82
C HIS A 166 3.30 12.32 -0.02
N ASN A 167 2.60 11.65 -0.94
CA ASN A 167 3.17 10.62 -1.82
C ASN A 167 3.75 9.37 -1.12
N ALA A 168 3.64 9.25 0.20
CA ALA A 168 4.12 8.12 0.98
C ALA A 168 2.98 7.26 1.56
N VAL A 169 1.75 7.79 1.57
CA VAL A 169 0.57 7.16 2.18
C VAL A 169 0.41 5.72 1.70
N THR A 170 0.16 4.83 2.65
CA THR A 170 -0.21 3.43 2.44
C THR A 170 -1.31 3.06 3.42
N CYS A 171 -2.05 1.99 3.12
CA CYS A 171 -3.12 1.48 3.99
C CYS A 171 -2.62 0.52 5.08
N ILE A 172 -1.30 0.35 5.22
CA ILE A 172 -0.67 -0.59 6.16
C ILE A 172 0.01 0.17 7.29
N GLY A 173 -0.18 -0.29 8.52
CA GLY A 173 0.53 0.24 9.68
C GLY A 173 0.31 1.73 9.93
N MET A 174 -0.91 2.21 9.66
CA MET A 174 -1.33 3.58 9.93
C MET A 174 -1.43 3.85 11.44
N LYS A 175 -1.28 5.11 11.86
CA LYS A 175 -1.47 5.51 13.27
C LYS A 175 -2.92 5.34 13.73
N THR A 176 -3.87 5.58 12.84
CA THR A 176 -5.31 5.40 13.06
C THR A 176 -5.80 4.23 12.21
N ASP A 177 -6.71 3.40 12.75
CA ASP A 177 -7.41 2.38 11.97
C ASP A 177 -8.49 3.04 11.10
N ILE A 178 -8.09 3.55 9.93
CA ILE A 178 -8.98 4.22 8.98
C ILE A 178 -9.60 3.16 8.05
N PRO A 179 -10.94 3.10 7.90
CA PRO A 179 -11.57 2.18 6.96
C PRO A 179 -11.09 2.43 5.54
N VAL A 180 -10.76 1.34 4.85
CA VAL A 180 -10.21 1.38 3.50
C VAL A 180 -11.29 1.03 2.48
N ILE A 181 -11.34 1.81 1.41
CA ILE A 181 -12.11 1.55 0.21
C ILE A 181 -11.11 1.21 -0.90
N LEU A 182 -11.24 0.02 -1.48
CA LEU A 182 -10.43 -0.46 -2.58
C LEU A 182 -11.26 -0.39 -3.87
N ASP A 183 -10.70 0.26 -4.89
CA ASP A 183 -11.37 0.35 -6.18
C ASP A 183 -11.53 -1.03 -6.83
N GLU A 184 -12.73 -1.29 -7.34
CA GLU A 184 -13.08 -2.58 -7.95
C GLU A 184 -12.15 -2.95 -9.12
N ALA A 185 -11.64 -1.98 -9.87
CA ALA A 185 -10.71 -2.23 -10.97
C ALA A 185 -9.40 -2.88 -10.52
N ILE A 186 -8.95 -2.62 -9.27
CA ILE A 186 -7.74 -3.23 -8.69
C ILE A 186 -7.97 -4.72 -8.40
N VAL A 187 -9.18 -5.08 -7.97
CA VAL A 187 -9.58 -6.48 -7.72
C VAL A 187 -9.59 -7.30 -9.01
N LYS A 188 -9.81 -6.64 -10.15
CA LYS A 188 -9.86 -7.25 -11.49
C LYS A 188 -8.50 -7.31 -12.19
N LEU A 189 -7.42 -6.84 -11.55
CA LEU A 189 -6.08 -6.86 -12.14
C LEU A 189 -5.59 -8.30 -12.41
N THR A 190 -4.91 -8.46 -13.54
CA THR A 190 -4.17 -9.68 -13.87
C THR A 190 -2.78 -9.26 -14.34
N PRO A 191 -1.71 -9.70 -13.66
CA PRO A 191 -1.67 -10.55 -12.46
C PRO A 191 -2.28 -9.93 -11.19
N ASP A 192 -2.62 -10.78 -10.19
CA ASP A 192 -3.10 -10.42 -8.84
C ASP A 192 -1.97 -9.79 -8.00
N PHE A 193 -1.54 -8.60 -8.39
CA PHE A 193 -0.49 -7.84 -7.72
C PHE A 193 -0.60 -6.37 -8.10
N PHE A 194 -0.34 -5.45 -7.18
CA PHE A 194 -0.24 -4.04 -7.54
C PHE A 194 0.73 -3.31 -6.62
N TRP A 195 1.13 -2.11 -7.04
CA TRP A 195 2.04 -1.24 -6.32
C TRP A 195 1.32 -0.02 -5.74
N LEU A 196 1.66 0.37 -4.52
CA LEU A 196 1.19 1.60 -3.87
C LEU A 196 2.31 2.23 -3.03
N GLY A 197 2.02 3.33 -2.33
CA GLY A 197 2.96 3.94 -1.40
C GLY A 197 3.46 2.93 -0.35
N GLY A 198 4.74 3.04 0.00
CA GLY A 198 5.41 2.13 0.94
C GLY A 198 5.65 2.73 2.32
N GLY A 199 5.06 3.88 2.65
CA GLY A 199 5.28 4.59 3.91
C GLY A 199 6.39 5.64 3.88
N GLU A 200 7.17 5.70 2.80
CA GLU A 200 8.13 6.77 2.50
C GLU A 200 7.95 7.25 1.05
N VAL A 201 8.38 8.47 0.74
CA VAL A 201 8.15 9.11 -0.58
C VAL A 201 8.79 8.28 -1.70
N ASP A 202 9.99 7.76 -1.47
CA ASP A 202 10.76 6.96 -2.40
C ASP A 202 10.52 5.45 -2.24
N LEU A 203 9.71 5.01 -1.27
CA LEU A 203 9.43 3.61 -1.03
C LEU A 203 8.09 3.19 -1.62
N LYS A 204 8.07 2.06 -2.32
CA LYS A 204 6.86 1.45 -2.90
C LYS A 204 6.64 0.06 -2.32
N LEU A 205 5.40 -0.22 -1.97
CA LEU A 205 4.94 -1.53 -1.55
C LEU A 205 4.24 -2.21 -2.73
N GLY A 206 4.69 -3.39 -3.10
CA GLY A 206 4.00 -4.31 -3.99
C GLY A 206 3.32 -5.40 -3.19
N ILE A 207 2.04 -5.67 -3.44
CA ILE A 207 1.25 -6.64 -2.67
C ILE A 207 0.23 -7.35 -3.56
N ARG A 208 -0.07 -8.61 -3.26
CA ARG A 208 -1.18 -9.33 -3.88
C ARG A 208 -2.51 -8.74 -3.44
N THR A 209 -3.40 -8.44 -4.39
CA THR A 209 -4.72 -7.85 -4.09
C THR A 209 -5.52 -8.79 -3.20
N SER A 210 -5.50 -10.09 -3.49
CA SER A 210 -6.20 -11.10 -2.68
C SER A 210 -5.72 -11.17 -1.22
N GLN A 211 -4.42 -11.01 -0.96
CA GLN A 211 -3.87 -11.03 0.40
C GLN A 211 -4.16 -9.73 1.14
N LEU A 212 -4.09 -8.59 0.46
CA LEU A 212 -4.48 -7.30 1.03
C LEU A 212 -5.96 -7.35 1.47
N ILE A 213 -6.85 -7.84 0.62
CA ILE A 213 -8.28 -7.95 0.94
C ILE A 213 -8.51 -8.79 2.20
N LYS A 214 -7.84 -9.95 2.30
CA LYS A 214 -7.94 -10.82 3.48
C LYS A 214 -7.42 -10.15 4.76
N PHE A 215 -6.37 -9.34 4.65
CA PHE A 215 -5.77 -8.68 5.80
C PHE A 215 -6.60 -7.49 6.29
N ILE A 216 -6.87 -6.49 5.45
CA ILE A 216 -7.46 -5.22 5.89
C ILE A 216 -8.98 -5.12 5.69
N ASN A 217 -9.58 -6.15 5.07
CA ASN A 217 -11.01 -6.27 4.80
C ASN A 217 -11.63 -4.97 4.23
N PRO A 218 -11.13 -4.45 3.11
CA PRO A 218 -11.56 -3.16 2.58
C PRO A 218 -12.98 -3.26 2.00
N PHE A 219 -13.67 -2.13 1.91
CA PHE A 219 -14.86 -2.04 1.08
C PHE A 219 -14.45 -2.07 -0.39
N ILE A 220 -15.07 -2.94 -1.19
CA ILE A 220 -14.84 -2.97 -2.63
C ILE A 220 -15.90 -2.10 -3.31
N VAL A 221 -15.47 -1.06 -4.01
CA VAL A 221 -16.38 -0.07 -4.61
C VAL A 221 -15.85 0.31 -5.99
N GLN A 222 -16.73 0.42 -6.99
CA GLN A 222 -16.38 1.06 -8.26
C GLN A 222 -16.34 2.58 -8.05
N CYS A 223 -15.19 3.09 -7.63
CA CYS A 223 -14.98 4.49 -7.25
C CYS A 223 -14.02 5.24 -8.17
N SER A 224 -13.76 4.66 -9.34
CA SER A 224 -12.95 5.26 -10.39
C SER A 224 -13.61 5.07 -11.77
N ASN A 225 -13.36 6.01 -12.66
CA ASN A 225 -13.72 5.89 -14.08
C ASN A 225 -12.42 5.76 -14.88
N ASN A 226 -12.41 4.83 -15.84
CA ASN A 226 -11.41 4.72 -16.89
C ASN A 226 -11.85 5.47 -18.13
#